data_AF-A0A972PE60-F1
#
_entry.id   AF-A0A972PE60-F1
#
_cell.length_a   1.000
_cell.length_b   1.000
_cell.length_c   1.000
_cell.angle_alpha   90.00
_cell.angle_beta   90.00
_cell.angle_gamma   90.00
#
_symmetry.space_group_name_H-M   'P 1'
#
loop_
_entity.id
_entity.type
_entity.pdbx_description
1 polymer ?
#
loop_
_entity_poly.entity_id
_entity_poly.type
_entity_poly.pdbx_seq_one_letter_code
_entity_poly.pdbx_strand_id
1 'polypeptide(L)'
;MHQALQKIKPFNPYPAAEIPFCPEEVIANLPYYLEKADLLAELPQLLPVYFTADELQHFSGSLHIHKFTPEDEVRLEKILNLLRKREILRELLRLVATFPMILKAKQALAVYFSLGEVIPWAKHPFIRRLLAVSHQEIQVLLAKK
;
A
#
# COMPACT_ATOMS: atom_id res chain seq x y z
N MET A 1 40.21 -3.06 -26.03
CA MET A 1 39.42 -2.48 -24.92
C MET A 1 38.06 -3.14 -24.90
N HIS A 2 37.90 -4.24 -24.17
CA HIS A 2 36.61 -4.93 -24.04
C HIS A 2 35.88 -4.37 -22.80
N GLN A 3 34.77 -3.68 -23.06
CA GLN A 3 33.88 -3.14 -22.03
C GLN A 3 33.27 -4.29 -21.22
N ALA A 4 33.52 -4.26 -19.91
CA ALA A 4 32.79 -5.03 -18.92
C ALA A 4 31.38 -4.45 -18.78
N LEU A 5 30.41 -5.03 -19.49
CA LEU A 5 29.00 -4.91 -19.09
C LEU A 5 28.79 -5.87 -17.93
N GLN A 6 29.02 -5.38 -16.71
CA GLN A 6 28.53 -6.02 -15.50
C GLN A 6 27.02 -6.24 -15.70
N LYS A 7 26.62 -7.50 -15.82
CA LYS A 7 25.21 -7.91 -15.74
C LYS A 7 24.71 -7.48 -14.37
N ILE A 8 24.05 -6.32 -14.31
CA ILE A 8 23.25 -5.93 -13.16
C ILE A 8 22.18 -7.00 -13.05
N LYS A 9 22.32 -7.88 -12.07
CA LYS A 9 21.31 -8.88 -11.73
C LYS A 9 20.02 -8.09 -11.44
N PRO A 10 18.89 -8.34 -12.12
CA PRO A 10 17.66 -7.64 -11.79
C PRO A 10 17.38 -7.89 -10.31
N PHE A 11 17.13 -6.80 -9.58
CA PHE A 11 16.65 -6.88 -8.20
C PHE A 11 15.41 -7.77 -8.24
N ASN A 12 15.51 -8.98 -7.68
CA ASN A 12 14.39 -9.88 -7.55
C ASN A 12 13.57 -9.39 -6.34
N PRO A 13 12.44 -8.68 -6.54
CA PRO A 13 11.71 -8.05 -5.44
C PRO A 13 10.88 -9.08 -4.66
N TYR A 14 10.78 -10.32 -5.16
CA TYR A 14 9.87 -11.32 -4.64
C TYR A 14 10.47 -11.96 -3.38
N PRO A 15 9.82 -11.88 -2.21
CA PRO A 15 10.16 -12.74 -1.10
C PRO A 15 9.86 -14.18 -1.52
N ALA A 16 10.56 -15.14 -0.94
CA ALA A 16 10.56 -16.56 -1.30
C ALA A 16 9.22 -17.32 -1.19
N ALA A 17 8.08 -16.62 -1.13
CA ALA A 17 6.75 -17.22 -1.24
C ALA A 17 6.38 -17.40 -2.71
N GLU A 18 6.00 -18.61 -3.08
CA GLU A 18 5.49 -18.91 -4.42
C GLU A 18 4.23 -18.08 -4.67
N ILE A 19 4.32 -17.11 -5.59
CA ILE A 19 3.15 -16.36 -6.06
C ILE A 19 2.29 -17.36 -6.85
N PRO A 20 1.03 -17.59 -6.47
CA PRO A 20 0.22 -18.67 -7.04
C PRO A 20 -0.34 -18.34 -8.44
N PHE A 21 0.22 -17.34 -9.12
CA PHE A 21 -0.21 -16.82 -10.41
C PHE A 21 0.94 -16.08 -11.12
N CYS A 22 0.78 -15.86 -12.42
CA CYS A 22 1.73 -15.11 -13.25
C CYS A 22 1.73 -13.61 -12.90
N PRO A 23 2.84 -13.04 -12.39
CA PRO A 23 2.93 -11.61 -12.08
C PRO A 23 2.78 -10.71 -13.31
N GLU A 24 3.27 -11.15 -14.47
CA GLU A 24 3.22 -10.39 -15.73
C GLU A 24 1.78 -10.15 -16.18
N GLU A 25 0.87 -11.09 -15.92
CA GLU A 25 -0.55 -10.93 -16.20
C GLU A 25 -1.19 -9.83 -15.35
N VAL A 26 -0.77 -9.69 -14.09
CA VAL A 26 -1.23 -8.62 -13.20
C VAL A 26 -0.70 -7.26 -13.67
N ILE A 27 0.56 -7.19 -14.07
CA ILE A 27 1.18 -5.96 -14.60
C ILE A 27 0.48 -5.53 -15.90
N ALA A 28 0.22 -6.48 -16.82
CA ALA A 28 -0.46 -6.19 -18.09
C ALA A 28 -1.90 -5.71 -17.90
N ASN A 29 -2.58 -6.13 -16.83
CA ASN A 29 -3.96 -5.77 -16.52
C ASN A 29 -4.07 -4.90 -15.26
N LEU A 30 -3.05 -4.07 -15.00
CA LEU A 30 -2.95 -3.28 -13.77
C LEU A 30 -4.22 -2.45 -13.47
N PRO A 31 -4.84 -1.73 -14.43
CA PRO A 31 -6.06 -0.96 -14.15
C PRO A 31 -7.24 -1.82 -13.69
N TYR A 32 -7.38 -3.02 -14.25
CA TYR A 32 -8.43 -3.96 -13.86
C TYR A 32 -8.23 -4.45 -12.44
N TYR A 33 -7.01 -4.85 -12.08
CA TYR A 33 -6.72 -5.33 -10.72
C TYR A 33 -6.65 -4.21 -9.68
N LEU A 34 -6.45 -2.96 -10.09
CA LEU A 34 -6.56 -1.81 -9.19
C LEU A 34 -8.02 -1.41 -8.90
N GLU A 35 -8.98 -1.88 -9.70
CA GLU A 35 -10.38 -1.62 -9.45
C GLU A 35 -10.79 -2.16 -8.06
N LYS A 36 -11.21 -1.28 -7.16
CA LYS A 36 -11.60 -1.58 -5.77
C LYS A 36 -10.49 -2.23 -4.94
N ALA A 37 -9.23 -2.14 -5.36
CA ALA A 37 -8.10 -2.66 -4.61
C ALA A 37 -7.77 -1.84 -3.36
N ASP A 38 -8.27 -0.60 -3.29
CA ASP A 38 -8.20 0.23 -2.09
C ASP A 38 -8.90 -0.42 -0.89
N LEU A 39 -9.97 -1.19 -1.11
CA LEU A 39 -10.67 -1.96 -0.08
C LEU A 39 -9.79 -3.02 0.60
N LEU A 40 -8.65 -3.39 0.01
CA LEU A 40 -7.68 -4.24 0.70
C LEU A 40 -7.23 -3.61 2.02
N ALA A 41 -7.18 -2.28 2.11
CA ALA A 41 -6.77 -1.54 3.31
C ALA A 41 -7.63 -1.81 4.55
N GLU A 42 -8.84 -2.37 4.37
CA GLU A 42 -9.76 -2.73 5.46
C GLU A 42 -9.51 -4.14 6.01
N LEU A 43 -8.62 -4.90 5.38
CA LEU A 43 -8.33 -6.27 5.80
C LEU A 43 -7.61 -6.28 7.15
N PRO A 44 -8.03 -7.14 8.11
CA PRO A 44 -7.36 -7.26 9.42
C PRO A 44 -5.86 -7.57 9.32
N GLN A 45 -5.45 -8.22 8.24
CA GLN A 45 -4.05 -8.51 7.96
C GLN A 45 -3.19 -7.23 7.85
N LEU A 46 -3.78 -6.08 7.53
CA LEU A 46 -3.06 -4.80 7.40
C LEU A 46 -3.04 -3.96 8.66
N LEU A 47 -3.66 -4.41 9.77
CA LEU A 47 -3.56 -3.74 11.07
C LEU A 47 -2.12 -3.34 11.48
N PRO A 48 -1.07 -4.16 11.22
CA PRO A 48 0.30 -3.78 11.59
C PRO A 48 0.85 -2.52 10.90
N VAL A 49 0.21 -2.07 9.81
CA VAL A 49 0.64 -0.88 9.05
C VAL A 49 -0.33 0.30 9.17
N TYR A 50 -1.29 0.22 10.10
CA TYR A 50 -2.21 1.31 10.39
C TYR A 50 -1.49 2.51 11.00
N PHE A 51 -2.08 3.68 10.80
CA PHE A 51 -1.58 4.95 11.33
C PHE A 51 -2.01 5.18 12.77
N THR A 52 -1.11 5.75 13.55
CA THR A 52 -1.36 6.08 14.96
C THR A 52 -2.17 7.38 15.08
N ALA A 53 -2.74 7.62 16.26
CA ALA A 53 -3.49 8.85 16.52
C ALA A 53 -2.63 10.12 16.32
N ASP A 54 -1.37 10.08 16.77
CA ASP A 54 -0.43 11.20 16.65
C ASP A 54 -0.08 11.50 15.19
N GLU A 55 0.09 10.45 14.38
CA GLU A 55 0.31 10.59 12.93
C GLU A 55 -0.89 11.23 12.23
N LEU A 56 -2.12 10.92 12.69
CA LEU A 56 -3.37 11.33 12.06
C LEU A 56 -3.91 12.69 12.53
N GLN A 57 -3.42 13.23 13.65
CA GLN A 57 -3.93 14.47 14.25
C GLN A 57 -4.03 15.63 13.24
N HIS A 58 -3.05 15.72 12.34
CA HIS A 58 -2.92 16.78 11.35
C HIS A 58 -3.78 16.58 10.09
N PHE A 59 -4.47 15.45 9.97
CA PHE A 59 -5.33 15.11 8.83
C PHE A 59 -6.82 15.09 9.18
N SER A 60 -7.19 15.30 10.46
CA SER A 60 -8.57 15.17 10.94
C SER A 60 -9.59 15.87 10.03
N GLY A 61 -9.37 17.14 9.72
CA GLY A 61 -10.23 17.90 8.79
C GLY A 61 -10.37 17.23 7.41
N SER A 62 -9.25 16.88 6.79
CA SER A 62 -9.18 16.28 5.45
C SER A 62 -9.78 14.86 5.41
N LEU A 63 -9.65 14.10 6.50
CA LEU A 63 -10.24 12.78 6.67
C LEU A 63 -11.77 12.85 6.84
N HIS A 64 -12.28 13.86 7.55
CA HIS A 64 -13.72 14.05 7.69
C HIS A 64 -14.41 14.36 6.36
N ILE A 65 -13.83 15.24 5.54
CA ILE A 65 -14.41 15.63 4.25
C ILE A 65 -13.90 14.81 3.06
N HIS A 66 -13.06 13.79 3.32
CA HIS A 66 -12.45 12.93 2.31
C HIS A 66 -11.72 13.68 1.18
N LYS A 67 -11.10 14.82 1.51
CA LYS A 67 -10.43 15.70 0.55
C LYS A 67 -9.06 16.12 1.09
N PHE A 68 -8.01 15.58 0.49
CA PHE A 68 -6.63 15.92 0.82
C PHE A 68 -6.17 17.15 0.05
N THR A 69 -5.54 18.10 0.75
CA THR A 69 -4.87 19.25 0.12
C THR A 69 -3.44 18.88 -0.29
N PRO A 70 -2.77 19.67 -1.14
CA PRO A 70 -1.35 19.46 -1.44
C PRO A 70 -0.46 19.46 -0.19
N GLU A 71 -0.79 20.26 0.83
CA GLU A 71 -0.08 20.28 2.11
C GLU A 71 -0.23 18.96 2.86
N ASP A 72 -1.42 18.35 2.82
CA ASP A 72 -1.64 17.03 3.38
C ASP A 72 -0.82 15.97 2.64
N GLU A 73 -0.75 16.04 1.31
CA GLU A 73 0.08 15.11 0.53
C GLU A 73 1.56 15.21 0.92
N VAL A 74 2.09 16.42 1.11
CA VAL A 74 3.46 16.64 1.59
C VAL A 74 3.68 16.08 3.00
N ARG A 75 2.72 16.27 3.91
CA ARG A 75 2.80 15.69 5.27
C ARG A 75 2.76 14.17 5.21
N LEU A 76 1.89 13.63 4.37
CA LEU A 76 1.71 12.19 4.23
C LEU A 76 2.97 11.53 3.67
N GLU A 77 3.64 12.13 2.68
CA GLU A 77 4.94 11.63 2.20
C GLU A 77 6.03 11.62 3.30
N LYS A 78 5.99 12.56 4.25
CA LYS A 78 6.92 12.55 5.40
C LYS A 78 6.65 11.41 6.36
N ILE A 79 5.37 11.10 6.63
CA ILE A 79 4.97 9.96 7.47
C ILE A 79 5.31 8.64 6.77
N LEU A 80 5.10 8.58 5.45
CA LEU A 80 5.49 7.46 4.59
C LEU A 80 7.00 7.46 4.31
N ASN A 81 7.78 7.43 5.39
CA ASN A 81 9.23 7.26 5.35
C ASN A 81 9.61 5.87 4.82
N LEU A 82 10.91 5.66 4.56
CA LEU A 82 11.41 4.42 3.98
C LEU A 82 11.11 3.17 4.83
N LEU A 83 11.01 3.28 6.16
CA LEU A 83 10.64 2.17 7.02
C LEU A 83 9.17 1.81 6.79
N ARG A 84 8.28 2.79 6.90
CA ARG A 84 6.84 2.63 6.72
C ARG A 84 6.48 2.09 5.33
N LYS A 85 7.11 2.63 4.28
CA LYS A 85 6.96 2.14 2.90
C LYS A 85 7.32 0.66 2.79
N ARG A 86 8.44 0.25 3.40
CA ARG A 86 8.87 -1.16 3.42
C ARG A 86 7.91 -2.07 4.18
N GLU A 87 7.38 -1.63 5.31
CA GLU A 87 6.40 -2.39 6.09
C GLU A 87 5.11 -2.61 5.29
N ILE A 88 4.57 -1.56 4.66
CA ILE A 88 3.38 -1.67 3.79
C ILE A 88 3.62 -2.66 2.64
N LEU A 89 4.75 -2.54 1.94
CA LEU A 89 5.11 -3.46 0.86
C LEU A 89 5.26 -4.91 1.36
N ARG A 90 5.84 -5.09 2.54
CA ARG A 90 5.98 -6.42 3.17
C ARG A 90 4.62 -7.04 3.46
N GLU A 91 3.69 -6.28 4.04
CA GLU A 91 2.35 -6.81 4.34
C GLU A 91 1.53 -7.09 3.07
N LEU A 92 1.69 -6.28 2.02
CA LEU A 92 1.10 -6.56 0.71
C LEU A 92 1.64 -7.86 0.11
N LEU A 93 2.96 -8.08 0.16
CA LEU A 93 3.56 -9.33 -0.31
C LEU A 93 3.12 -10.54 0.52
N ARG A 94 2.95 -10.36 1.84
CA ARG A 94 2.36 -11.40 2.68
C ARG A 94 0.93 -11.73 2.24
N LEU A 95 0.11 -10.71 1.94
CA LEU A 95 -1.24 -10.93 1.38
C LEU A 95 -1.18 -11.70 0.06
N VAL A 96 -0.29 -11.34 -0.86
CA VAL A 96 -0.11 -12.06 -2.13
C VAL A 96 0.17 -13.55 -1.91
N ALA A 97 1.00 -13.87 -0.92
CA ALA A 97 1.42 -15.24 -0.61
C ALA A 97 0.36 -16.06 0.13
N THR A 98 -0.39 -15.43 1.04
CA THR A 98 -1.22 -16.17 2.02
C THR A 98 -2.71 -16.04 1.80
N PHE A 99 -3.17 -15.10 0.96
CA PHE A 99 -4.60 -14.83 0.86
C PHE A 99 -5.31 -15.90 0.03
N PRO A 100 -6.38 -16.54 0.55
CA PRO A 100 -7.01 -17.69 -0.11
C PRO A 100 -7.74 -17.32 -1.41
N MET A 101 -8.19 -16.07 -1.54
CA MET A 101 -8.88 -15.60 -2.74
C MET A 101 -7.87 -15.05 -3.74
N ILE A 102 -7.69 -15.76 -4.86
CA ILE A 102 -6.73 -15.43 -5.91
C ILE A 102 -6.90 -13.99 -6.43
N LEU A 103 -8.14 -13.53 -6.59
CA LEU A 103 -8.43 -12.18 -7.05
C LEU A 103 -7.85 -11.14 -6.08
N LYS A 104 -8.05 -11.31 -4.77
CA LYS A 104 -7.53 -10.40 -3.74
C LYS A 104 -6.00 -10.42 -3.68
N ALA A 105 -5.39 -11.59 -3.86
CA ALA A 105 -3.94 -11.71 -3.97
C ALA A 105 -3.40 -10.95 -5.21
N LYS A 106 -4.08 -11.06 -6.37
CA LYS A 106 -3.73 -10.27 -7.57
C LYS A 106 -3.94 -8.77 -7.36
N GLN A 107 -5.02 -8.36 -6.71
CA GLN A 107 -5.25 -6.95 -6.33
C GLN A 107 -4.12 -6.44 -5.42
N ALA A 108 -3.68 -7.23 -4.44
CA ALA A 108 -2.57 -6.87 -3.55
C ALA A 108 -1.26 -6.71 -4.32
N LEU A 109 -1.00 -7.59 -5.29
CA LEU A 109 0.17 -7.47 -6.15
C LEU A 109 0.08 -6.24 -7.08
N ALA A 110 -1.12 -5.91 -7.59
CA ALA A 110 -1.32 -4.70 -8.39
C ALA A 110 -1.08 -3.43 -7.57
N VAL A 111 -1.54 -3.38 -6.31
CA VAL A 111 -1.22 -2.29 -5.38
C VAL A 111 0.29 -2.23 -5.14
N TYR A 112 0.94 -3.35 -4.87
CA TYR A 112 2.39 -3.42 -4.68
C TYR A 112 3.16 -2.79 -5.85
N PHE A 113 2.82 -3.13 -7.10
CA PHE A 113 3.51 -2.61 -8.29
C PHE A 113 3.19 -1.15 -8.60
N SER A 114 2.04 -0.63 -8.18
CA SER A 114 1.63 0.74 -8.51
C SER A 114 2.09 1.77 -7.49
N LEU A 115 2.40 1.36 -6.25
CA LEU A 115 2.84 2.25 -5.17
C LEU A 115 4.18 2.92 -5.49
N GLY A 116 4.15 4.24 -5.69
CA GLY A 116 5.33 5.07 -5.93
C GLY A 116 5.91 5.01 -7.34
N GLU A 117 5.69 3.89 -8.04
CA GLU A 117 6.13 3.70 -9.42
C GLU A 117 5.11 4.28 -10.42
N VAL A 118 3.82 3.97 -10.24
CA VAL A 118 2.75 4.40 -11.14
C VAL A 118 1.94 5.54 -10.53
N ILE A 119 1.63 5.43 -9.24
CA ILE A 119 0.85 6.41 -8.49
C ILE A 119 1.66 6.85 -7.28
N PRO A 120 1.90 8.15 -7.08
CA PRO A 120 2.59 8.65 -5.89
C PRO A 120 1.94 8.13 -4.61
N TRP A 121 2.76 7.79 -3.62
CA TRP A 121 2.30 7.14 -2.38
C TRP A 121 1.17 7.92 -1.70
N ALA A 122 1.32 9.24 -1.52
CA ALA A 122 0.29 10.08 -0.90
C ALA A 122 -1.01 10.23 -1.73
N LYS A 123 -0.97 9.88 -3.02
CA LYS A 123 -2.12 9.93 -3.93
C LYS A 123 -2.74 8.56 -4.17
N HIS A 124 -2.08 7.49 -3.76
CA HIS A 124 -2.51 6.14 -4.03
C HIS A 124 -3.83 5.83 -3.29
N PRO A 125 -4.91 5.38 -3.97
CA PRO A 125 -6.21 5.11 -3.36
C PRO A 125 -6.13 4.18 -2.14
N PHE A 126 -5.37 3.09 -2.25
CA PHE A 126 -5.09 2.19 -1.13
C PHE A 126 -4.49 2.90 0.10
N ILE A 127 -3.53 3.81 -0.06
CA ILE A 127 -2.92 4.54 1.06
C ILE A 127 -3.93 5.49 1.70
N ARG A 128 -4.73 6.18 0.88
CA ARG A 128 -5.79 7.06 1.38
C ARG A 128 -6.87 6.29 2.14
N ARG A 129 -7.23 5.09 1.66
CA ARG A 129 -8.14 4.20 2.37
C ARG A 129 -7.53 3.71 3.69
N LEU A 130 -6.25 3.34 3.70
CA LEU A 130 -5.54 2.93 4.90
C LEU A 130 -5.54 4.01 5.98
N LEU A 131 -5.32 5.28 5.61
CA LEU A 131 -5.47 6.42 6.50
C LEU A 131 -6.90 6.57 7.06
N ALA A 132 -7.90 6.49 6.18
CA ALA A 132 -9.30 6.65 6.56
C ALA A 132 -9.74 5.56 7.55
N VAL A 133 -9.38 4.30 7.29
CA VAL A 133 -9.70 3.16 8.16
C VAL A 133 -8.94 3.25 9.47
N SER A 134 -7.66 3.63 9.45
CA SER A 134 -6.88 3.87 10.67
C SER A 134 -7.55 4.92 11.57
N HIS A 135 -8.01 6.03 10.97
CA HIS A 135 -8.73 7.07 11.69
C HIS A 135 -10.04 6.55 12.30
N GLN A 136 -10.84 5.80 11.54
CA GLN A 136 -12.09 5.22 12.02
C GLN A 136 -11.86 4.29 13.22
N GLU A 137 -10.86 3.41 13.17
CA GLU A 137 -10.52 2.53 14.29
C GLU A 137 -10.16 3.31 15.56
N ILE A 138 -9.38 4.38 15.43
CA ILE A 138 -9.04 5.25 16.56
C ILE A 138 -10.29 5.90 17.16
N GLN A 139 -11.20 6.43 16.33
CA GLN A 139 -12.45 7.03 16.82
C GLN A 139 -13.32 6.01 17.56
N VAL A 140 -13.42 4.78 17.04
CA VAL A 140 -14.16 3.70 17.70
C VAL A 140 -13.54 3.33 19.04
N LEU A 141 -12.20 3.26 19.13
CA LEU A 141 -11.49 2.95 20.37
C LEU A 141 -11.65 4.07 21.41
N LEU A 142 -11.70 5.34 20.98
CA LEU A 142 -11.93 6.48 21.88
C LEU A 142 -13.37 6.54 22.39
N ALA A 143 -14.36 6.22 21.56
CA ALA A 143 -15.77 6.21 21.95
C ALA A 143 -16.15 5.09 22.93
N LYS A 144 -15.31 4.05 23.05
CA LYS A 144 -15.48 2.93 23.99
C LYS A 144 -14.84 3.16 25.36
N LYS A 145 -14.10 4.25 25.53
CA LYS A 145 -13.48 4.67 26.81
C LYS A 145 -14.39 5.64 27.54
#